data_AF-A0A562QCG8-F1
#
_entry.id   AF-A0A562QCG8-F1
#
_cell.length_a   1.000
_cell.length_b   1.000
_cell.length_c   1.000
_cell.angle_alpha   90.00
_cell.angle_beta   90.00
_cell.angle_gamma   90.00
#
_symmetry.space_group_name_H-M   'P 1'
#
loop_
_entity.id
_entity.type
_entity.pdbx_description
1 polymer ?
#
loop_
_entity_poly.entity_id
_entity_poly.type
_entity_poly.pdbx_seq_one_letter_code
_entity_poly.pdbx_strand_id
1 'polypeptide(L)'
;MTPRTVSSLSARFLAFTQRLRLGQNAGRILHRASRLELNFTALPPPSETVWWDEGLPLYHLIALPRGALSGPVQDDKAPAYELLNQLVQTRQISYPSFDLRWINGLYTRTPIAASTPISSFEELVATPECRPHARIISYRDFERTLSQALSTGPLPLQLREANWRGSRLFWHGPEQHVCAFAGAVAYARLRGLEYLLPAELTSYYVDQKAVETLGAAFHVLAVHSSSWNERSFVKLLIDNAIPYARLTLPSEAEPLEWLLLPRQSPLSDALGQGLLMAGAPDVLERLRQLQPASDTFQTSFPLPNDKSDNT
;
A
#
# COMPACT_ATOMS: atom_id res chain seq x y z
N MET A 1 -33.71 37.17 -24.46
CA MET A 1 -32.97 36.99 -25.74
C MET A 1 -31.51 36.75 -25.41
N THR A 2 -31.03 35.51 -25.51
CA THR A 2 -29.61 35.15 -25.35
C THR A 2 -28.94 35.18 -26.73
N PRO A 3 -27.78 35.83 -26.91
CA PRO A 3 -27.11 35.85 -28.19
C PRO A 3 -26.42 34.49 -28.45
N ARG A 4 -26.77 33.87 -29.57
CA ARG A 4 -26.08 32.70 -30.13
C ARG A 4 -24.71 33.14 -30.65
N THR A 5 -23.63 32.65 -30.05
CA THR A 5 -22.28 32.81 -30.57
C THR A 5 -22.09 31.93 -31.81
N VAL A 6 -21.93 32.58 -32.97
CA VAL A 6 -21.63 31.91 -34.23
C VAL A 6 -20.14 31.58 -34.25
N SER A 7 -19.78 30.31 -34.07
CA SER A 7 -18.39 29.84 -34.19
C SER A 7 -17.91 30.01 -35.64
N SER A 8 -16.89 30.84 -35.87
CA SER A 8 -16.35 31.11 -37.20
C SER A 8 -15.55 29.91 -37.74
N LEU A 9 -15.54 29.74 -39.07
CA LEU A 9 -14.77 28.68 -39.76
C LEU A 9 -13.27 28.76 -39.45
N SER A 10 -12.72 29.97 -39.27
CA SER A 10 -11.33 30.19 -38.87
C SER A 10 -11.04 29.66 -37.46
N ALA A 11 -11.97 29.80 -36.51
CA ALA A 11 -11.83 29.23 -35.17
C ALA A 11 -11.84 27.69 -35.22
N ARG A 12 -12.65 27.09 -36.10
CA ARG A 12 -12.67 25.63 -36.32
C ARG A 12 -11.39 25.13 -36.99
N PHE A 13 -10.87 25.87 -37.98
CA PHE A 13 -9.62 25.53 -38.66
C PHE A 13 -8.41 25.67 -37.72
N LEU A 14 -8.34 26.73 -36.91
CA LEU A 14 -7.31 26.89 -35.88
C LEU A 14 -7.41 25.79 -34.80
N ALA A 15 -8.62 25.46 -34.34
CA ALA A 15 -8.81 24.34 -33.42
C ALA A 15 -8.38 23.01 -34.05
N PHE A 16 -8.61 22.81 -35.35
CA PHE A 16 -8.19 21.62 -36.08
C PHE A 16 -6.68 21.54 -36.25
N THR A 17 -6.01 22.62 -36.66
CA THR A 17 -4.54 22.65 -36.80
C THR A 17 -3.83 22.50 -35.45
N GLN A 18 -4.38 23.10 -34.38
CA GLN A 18 -3.91 22.89 -33.02
C GLN A 18 -4.05 21.42 -32.60
N ARG A 19 -5.21 20.77 -32.87
CA ARG A 19 -5.41 19.34 -32.60
C ARG A 19 -4.45 18.46 -33.39
N LEU A 20 -4.18 18.77 -34.66
CA LEU A 20 -3.21 18.04 -35.48
C LEU A 20 -1.79 18.16 -34.93
N ARG A 21 -1.36 19.37 -34.53
CA ARG A 21 -0.03 19.59 -33.93
C ARG A 21 0.12 18.88 -32.58
N LEU A 22 -0.92 18.92 -31.75
CA LEU A 22 -0.94 18.17 -30.48
C LEU A 22 -0.84 16.66 -30.72
N GLY A 23 -1.57 16.12 -31.71
CA GLY A 23 -1.50 14.72 -32.08
C GLY A 23 -0.11 14.29 -32.58
N GLN A 24 0.55 15.11 -33.42
CA GLN A 24 1.92 14.85 -33.87
C GLN A 24 2.93 14.88 -32.72
N ASN A 25 2.76 15.83 -31.79
CA ASN A 25 3.61 15.91 -30.60
C ASN A 25 3.39 14.71 -29.68
N ALA A 26 2.14 14.32 -29.42
CA ALA A 26 1.80 13.14 -28.64
C ALA A 26 2.43 11.86 -29.23
N GLY A 27 2.33 11.66 -30.56
CA GLY A 27 2.98 10.53 -31.23
C GLY A 27 4.50 10.49 -31.06
N ARG A 28 5.17 11.67 -31.09
CA ARG A 28 6.61 11.78 -30.82
C ARG A 28 6.96 11.49 -29.37
N ILE A 29 6.14 11.95 -28.41
CA ILE A 29 6.34 11.66 -26.99
C ILE A 29 6.20 10.17 -26.73
N LEU A 30 5.13 9.54 -27.22
CA LEU A 30 4.91 8.10 -27.09
C LEU A 30 6.11 7.30 -27.63
N HIS A 31 6.55 7.60 -28.85
CA HIS A 31 7.68 6.90 -29.49
C HIS A 31 9.00 7.06 -28.73
N ARG A 32 9.28 8.25 -28.18
CA ARG A 32 10.47 8.48 -27.38
C ARG A 32 10.38 7.80 -26.02
N ALA A 33 9.23 7.90 -25.36
CA ALA A 33 8.99 7.30 -24.06
C ALA A 33 9.07 5.78 -24.11
N SER A 34 8.54 5.14 -25.17
CA SER A 34 8.61 3.69 -25.37
C SER A 34 10.01 3.13 -25.62
N ARG A 35 11.03 3.99 -25.71
CA ARG A 35 12.44 3.63 -25.91
C ARG A 35 13.34 4.09 -24.76
N LEU A 36 12.75 4.60 -23.67
CA LEU A 36 13.50 4.95 -22.49
C LEU A 36 13.96 3.66 -21.79
N GLU A 37 15.26 3.58 -21.52
CA GLU A 37 15.87 2.50 -20.75
C GLU A 37 15.99 2.96 -19.29
N LEU A 38 14.85 3.05 -18.60
CA LEU A 38 14.83 3.29 -17.16
C LEU A 38 14.97 1.97 -16.40
N ASN A 39 15.55 2.02 -15.20
CA ASN A 39 15.58 0.87 -14.30
C ASN A 39 14.18 0.60 -13.73
N PHE A 40 13.34 -0.07 -14.51
CA PHE A 40 12.01 -0.48 -14.10
C PHE A 40 12.08 -1.75 -13.26
N THR A 41 11.71 -1.65 -11.99
CA THR A 41 11.61 -2.79 -11.08
C THR A 41 10.15 -3.18 -10.93
N ALA A 42 9.82 -4.44 -11.19
CA ALA A 42 8.47 -4.95 -10.99
C ALA A 42 7.99 -4.69 -9.56
N LEU A 43 6.70 -4.39 -9.41
CA LEU A 43 6.09 -4.21 -8.09
C LEU A 43 6.20 -5.51 -7.28
N PRO A 44 6.55 -5.44 -5.98
CA PRO A 44 6.73 -6.64 -5.17
C PRO A 44 5.43 -7.46 -5.12
N PRO A 45 5.50 -8.79 -5.29
CA PRO A 45 4.37 -9.67 -5.01
C PRO A 45 4.03 -9.61 -3.51
N PRO A 46 2.83 -10.08 -3.08
CA PRO A 46 2.55 -10.21 -1.66
C PRO A 46 3.55 -11.20 -1.07
N SER A 47 4.30 -10.77 -0.05
CA SER A 47 5.25 -11.63 0.66
C SER A 47 4.61 -12.23 1.90
N GLU A 48 4.84 -13.51 2.14
CA GLU A 48 4.43 -14.19 3.36
C GLU A 48 5.43 -13.92 4.48
N THR A 49 5.45 -12.69 4.99
CA THR A 49 6.37 -12.30 6.06
C THR A 49 5.64 -11.87 7.32
N VAL A 50 6.36 -11.95 8.43
CA VAL A 50 5.86 -11.48 9.72
C VAL A 50 5.80 -9.96 9.81
N TRP A 51 6.34 -9.22 8.85
CA TRP A 51 6.49 -7.76 8.95
C TRP A 51 5.39 -7.01 8.19
N TRP A 52 4.79 -6.00 8.81
CA TRP A 52 3.70 -5.22 8.21
C TRP A 52 4.12 -4.32 7.05
N ASP A 53 5.25 -3.65 7.22
CA ASP A 53 5.86 -2.67 6.31
C ASP A 53 6.49 -3.30 5.05
N GLU A 54 6.39 -4.61 4.90
CA GLU A 54 6.92 -5.31 3.74
C GLU A 54 5.89 -5.37 2.59
N GLY A 55 6.36 -5.16 1.36
CA GLY A 55 5.51 -5.08 0.17
C GLY A 55 5.06 -3.64 -0.14
N LEU A 56 3.84 -3.47 -0.65
CA LEU A 56 3.33 -2.15 -1.03
C LEU A 56 2.88 -1.36 0.22
N PRO A 57 3.46 -0.19 0.51
CA PRO A 57 3.17 0.56 1.73
C PRO A 57 1.90 1.44 1.59
N LEU A 58 0.79 0.83 1.14
CA LEU A 58 -0.46 1.51 0.81
C LEU A 58 -1.14 2.14 2.02
N TYR A 59 -0.84 1.67 3.23
CA TYR A 59 -1.38 2.23 4.48
C TYR A 59 -0.98 3.70 4.69
N HIS A 60 0.09 4.18 4.05
CA HIS A 60 0.46 5.61 4.09
C HIS A 60 -0.53 6.53 3.36
N LEU A 61 -1.41 5.99 2.52
CA LEU A 61 -2.38 6.78 1.75
C LEU A 61 -3.55 7.31 2.60
N ILE A 62 -3.81 6.72 3.76
CA ILE A 62 -5.00 7.03 4.60
C ILE A 62 -4.90 8.40 5.26
N ALA A 63 -3.66 8.84 5.53
CA ALA A 63 -3.38 10.11 6.17
C ALA A 63 -2.39 10.92 5.33
N LEU A 64 -2.61 10.95 4.00
CA LEU A 64 -1.69 11.59 3.09
C LEU A 64 -1.57 13.10 3.40
N PRO A 65 -0.39 13.64 3.73
CA PRO A 65 -0.24 15.06 4.02
C PRO A 65 -0.60 15.95 2.83
N ARG A 66 -1.14 17.15 3.07
CA ARG A 66 -1.53 18.12 2.02
C ARG A 66 -0.39 18.54 1.06
N GLY A 67 0.87 18.26 1.42
CA GLY A 67 2.06 18.51 0.61
C GLY A 67 2.79 17.25 0.12
N ALA A 68 2.17 16.06 0.20
CA ALA A 68 2.82 14.80 -0.13
C ALA A 68 3.18 14.67 -1.62
N LEU A 69 2.44 15.38 -2.49
CA LEU A 69 2.69 15.36 -3.93
C LEU A 69 3.68 16.44 -4.36
N SER A 70 4.70 16.01 -5.10
CA SER A 70 5.60 16.86 -5.87
C SER A 70 5.13 16.97 -7.32
N GLY A 71 5.50 18.04 -8.03
CA GLY A 71 5.09 18.27 -9.42
C GLY A 71 5.14 19.75 -9.81
N PRO A 72 5.04 20.07 -11.11
CA PRO A 72 5.30 21.40 -11.65
C PRO A 72 4.19 22.42 -11.30
N VAL A 73 2.93 21.99 -11.21
CA VAL A 73 1.77 22.87 -10.99
C VAL A 73 0.84 22.27 -9.94
N GLN A 74 0.21 23.13 -9.12
CA GLN A 74 -0.75 22.68 -8.09
C GLN A 74 -2.03 22.09 -8.69
N ASP A 75 -2.52 22.65 -9.79
CA ASP A 75 -3.74 22.19 -10.48
C ASP A 75 -3.64 20.75 -10.98
N ASP A 76 -2.42 20.26 -11.26
CA ASP A 76 -2.18 18.87 -11.63
C ASP A 76 -2.16 17.93 -10.41
N LYS A 77 -1.79 18.45 -9.24
CA LYS A 77 -1.60 17.67 -8.01
C LYS A 77 -2.88 17.53 -7.19
N ALA A 78 -3.72 18.56 -7.13
CA ALA A 78 -4.93 18.53 -6.32
C ALA A 78 -5.88 17.38 -6.69
N PRO A 79 -6.20 17.12 -7.98
CA PRO A 79 -7.06 15.99 -8.36
C PRO A 79 -6.41 14.64 -8.07
N ALA A 80 -5.09 14.52 -8.27
CA ALA A 80 -4.34 13.33 -7.91
C ALA A 80 -4.40 13.05 -6.40
N TYR A 81 -4.22 14.07 -5.57
CA TYR A 81 -4.28 13.98 -4.12
C TYR A 81 -5.66 13.52 -3.62
N GLU A 82 -6.73 14.11 -4.16
CA GLU A 82 -8.11 13.76 -3.79
C GLU A 82 -8.43 12.30 -4.10
N LEU A 83 -8.06 11.80 -5.28
CA LEU A 83 -8.30 10.41 -5.67
C LEU A 83 -7.42 9.43 -4.89
N LEU A 84 -6.16 9.77 -4.62
CA LEU A 84 -5.26 8.94 -3.81
C LEU A 84 -5.76 8.77 -2.37
N ASN A 85 -6.32 9.82 -1.76
CA ASN A 85 -6.91 9.75 -0.41
C ASN A 85 -8.13 8.84 -0.32
N GLN A 86 -8.80 8.56 -1.44
CA GLN A 86 -9.96 7.67 -1.48
C GLN A 86 -9.58 6.21 -1.72
N LEU A 87 -8.32 5.96 -2.11
CA LEU A 87 -7.87 4.66 -2.59
C LEU A 87 -7.89 3.58 -1.50
N VAL A 88 -7.59 3.96 -0.26
CA VAL A 88 -7.52 3.05 0.88
C VAL A 88 -8.53 3.47 1.92
N GLN A 89 -9.32 2.50 2.36
CA GLN A 89 -10.34 2.67 3.38
C GLN A 89 -10.01 1.81 4.61
N THR A 90 -10.60 2.19 5.74
CA THR A 90 -10.45 1.47 7.00
C THR A 90 -11.79 1.01 7.56
N ARG A 91 -11.77 -0.12 8.26
CA ARG A 91 -12.88 -0.62 9.07
C ARG A 91 -12.34 -1.02 10.42
N GLN A 92 -13.05 -0.65 11.48
CA GLN A 92 -12.73 -1.10 12.84
C GLN A 92 -13.70 -2.18 13.28
N ILE A 93 -13.18 -3.23 13.90
CA ILE A 93 -13.94 -4.36 14.41
C ILE A 93 -13.42 -4.67 15.82
N SER A 94 -14.31 -4.80 16.79
CA SER A 94 -13.97 -5.19 18.15
C SER A 94 -14.32 -6.66 18.37
N TYR A 95 -13.38 -7.40 18.95
CA TYR A 95 -13.54 -8.78 19.36
C TYR A 95 -13.47 -8.83 20.89
N PRO A 96 -14.54 -9.27 21.59
CA PRO A 96 -14.49 -9.43 23.04
C PRO A 96 -13.60 -10.60 23.47
N SER A 97 -13.42 -11.57 22.57
CA SER A 97 -12.62 -12.77 22.77
C SER A 97 -11.96 -13.14 21.45
N PHE A 98 -10.63 -13.14 21.43
CA PHE A 98 -9.80 -13.39 20.25
C PHE A 98 -8.64 -14.31 20.64
N ASP A 99 -8.44 -15.38 19.86
CA ASP A 99 -7.37 -16.34 20.11
C ASP A 99 -6.02 -15.81 19.62
N LEU A 100 -5.09 -15.66 20.57
CA LEU A 100 -3.72 -15.21 20.34
C LEU A 100 -3.01 -15.97 19.19
N ARG A 101 -3.33 -17.26 19.00
CA ARG A 101 -2.68 -18.11 17.98
C ARG A 101 -2.94 -17.66 16.55
N TRP A 102 -3.96 -16.83 16.30
CA TRP A 102 -4.32 -16.37 14.97
C TRP A 102 -3.45 -15.21 14.45
N ILE A 103 -2.60 -14.61 15.29
CA ILE A 103 -1.78 -13.45 14.89
C ILE A 103 -0.54 -13.91 14.12
N ASN A 104 -0.36 -13.47 12.88
CA ASN A 104 0.67 -13.98 11.98
C ASN A 104 1.86 -13.04 11.79
N GLY A 105 1.79 -11.82 12.33
CA GLY A 105 2.82 -10.82 12.12
C GLY A 105 2.83 -9.70 13.14
N LEU A 106 3.76 -8.79 12.93
CA LEU A 106 4.14 -7.68 13.79
C LEU A 106 4.11 -6.41 12.94
N TYR A 107 3.52 -5.37 13.50
CA TYR A 107 3.49 -4.07 12.85
C TYR A 107 4.87 -3.41 12.84
N THR A 108 5.58 -3.50 13.96
CA THR A 108 6.84 -2.81 14.19
C THR A 108 7.99 -3.81 14.07
N ARG A 109 8.99 -3.48 13.24
CA ARG A 109 10.23 -4.25 13.15
C ARG A 109 11.19 -3.88 14.26
N THR A 110 11.97 -4.86 14.70
CA THR A 110 13.19 -4.61 15.45
C THR A 110 14.35 -4.40 14.44
N PRO A 111 15.16 -3.33 14.54
CA PRO A 111 16.22 -2.98 13.58
C PRO A 111 17.21 -4.11 13.28
N ILE A 112 17.38 -5.04 14.22
CA ILE A 112 18.38 -6.11 14.16
C ILE A 112 17.91 -7.29 13.30
N ALA A 113 16.59 -7.50 13.16
CA ALA A 113 16.01 -8.61 12.39
C ALA A 113 15.83 -8.28 10.88
N ALA A 114 16.29 -7.12 10.43
CA ALA A 114 16.00 -6.57 9.10
C ALA A 114 16.71 -7.28 7.92
N SER A 115 17.68 -8.16 8.17
CA SER A 115 18.57 -8.71 7.13
C SER A 115 18.13 -10.07 6.57
N THR A 116 17.21 -10.78 7.23
CA THR A 116 16.78 -12.13 6.82
C THR A 116 15.26 -12.16 6.63
N PRO A 117 14.73 -12.75 5.54
CA PRO A 117 13.30 -12.93 5.37
C PRO A 117 12.78 -13.89 6.45
N ILE A 118 11.86 -13.41 7.28
CA ILE A 118 11.25 -14.18 8.38
C ILE A 118 9.76 -14.32 8.07
N SER A 119 9.30 -15.57 7.96
CA SER A 119 7.95 -15.90 7.51
C SER A 119 7.00 -16.24 8.66
N SER A 120 7.55 -16.66 9.81
CA SER A 120 6.80 -17.10 10.99
C SER A 120 7.39 -16.60 12.30
N PHE A 121 6.62 -16.65 13.38
CA PHE A 121 7.13 -16.32 14.71
C PHE A 121 8.11 -17.38 15.19
N GLU A 122 7.89 -18.63 14.84
CA GLU A 122 8.78 -19.75 15.16
C GLU A 122 10.19 -19.52 14.59
N GLU A 123 10.29 -19.03 13.36
CA GLU A 123 11.57 -18.59 12.77
C GLU A 123 12.14 -17.36 13.48
N LEU A 124 11.30 -16.35 13.78
CA LEU A 124 11.73 -15.15 14.49
C LEU A 124 12.35 -15.49 15.85
N VAL A 125 11.73 -16.37 16.63
CA VAL A 125 12.22 -16.71 17.97
C VAL A 125 13.45 -17.63 17.91
N ALA A 126 13.76 -18.23 16.76
CA ALA A 126 14.99 -18.99 16.56
C ALA A 126 16.23 -18.09 16.33
N THR A 127 16.02 -16.82 15.95
CA THR A 127 17.12 -15.86 15.74
C THR A 127 17.86 -15.56 17.04
N PRO A 128 19.16 -15.22 17.00
CA PRO A 128 19.94 -14.94 18.20
C PRO A 128 19.32 -13.91 19.14
N GLU A 129 18.65 -12.91 18.59
CA GLU A 129 18.05 -11.77 19.31
C GLU A 129 16.82 -12.20 20.10
N CYS A 130 15.93 -13.00 19.49
CA CYS A 130 14.68 -13.40 20.13
C CYS A 130 14.78 -14.76 20.86
N ARG A 131 15.86 -15.52 20.68
CA ARG A 131 16.09 -16.82 21.34
C ARG A 131 15.88 -16.84 22.86
N PRO A 132 16.23 -15.80 23.64
CA PRO A 132 15.92 -15.78 25.07
C PRO A 132 14.42 -15.95 25.37
N HIS A 133 13.55 -15.49 24.47
CA HIS A 133 12.09 -15.57 24.59
C HIS A 133 11.50 -16.90 24.10
N ALA A 134 12.30 -17.79 23.49
CA ALA A 134 11.87 -19.15 23.11
C ALA A 134 11.78 -20.12 24.31
N ARG A 135 12.40 -19.77 25.44
CA ARG A 135 12.57 -20.68 26.60
C ARG A 135 11.37 -20.67 27.56
N ILE A 136 10.17 -20.71 27.01
CA ILE A 136 8.94 -20.87 27.80
C ILE A 136 8.78 -22.38 28.10
N ILE A 137 8.88 -22.75 29.38
CA ILE A 137 8.87 -24.16 29.82
C ILE A 137 7.62 -24.54 30.62
N SER A 138 6.80 -23.56 31.00
CA SER A 138 5.58 -23.77 31.78
C SER A 138 4.50 -22.76 31.39
N TYR A 139 3.25 -23.05 31.75
CA TYR A 139 2.13 -22.12 31.57
C TYR A 139 2.35 -20.81 32.36
N ARG A 140 2.93 -20.88 33.57
CA ARG A 140 3.27 -19.69 34.35
C ARG A 140 4.31 -18.81 33.67
N ASP A 141 5.29 -19.42 33.00
CA ASP A 141 6.29 -18.67 32.22
C ASP A 141 5.65 -18.04 30.99
N PHE A 142 4.73 -18.76 30.32
CA PHE A 142 3.94 -18.22 29.21
C PHE A 142 3.16 -16.97 29.63
N GLU A 143 2.40 -17.03 30.73
CA GLU A 143 1.64 -15.89 31.24
C GLU A 143 2.56 -14.72 31.60
N ARG A 144 3.72 -14.98 32.19
CA ARG A 144 4.70 -13.94 32.50
C ARG A 144 5.24 -13.28 31.23
N THR A 145 5.64 -14.08 30.24
CA THR A 145 6.17 -13.57 28.97
C THR A 145 5.13 -12.77 28.20
N LEU A 146 3.89 -13.28 28.12
CA LEU A 146 2.79 -12.56 27.49
C LEU A 146 2.45 -11.27 28.26
N SER A 147 2.34 -11.33 29.59
CA SER A 147 2.11 -10.13 30.40
C SER A 147 3.20 -9.09 30.20
N GLN A 148 4.47 -9.50 30.14
CA GLN A 148 5.57 -8.58 29.84
C GLN A 148 5.39 -7.92 28.46
N ALA A 149 4.98 -8.70 27.45
CA ALA A 149 4.75 -8.18 26.11
C ALA A 149 3.58 -7.18 26.04
N LEU A 150 2.54 -7.39 26.85
CA LEU A 150 1.32 -6.59 26.86
C LEU A 150 1.32 -5.44 27.88
N SER A 151 2.15 -5.51 28.93
CA SER A 151 2.14 -4.61 30.10
C SER A 151 2.33 -3.12 29.82
N THR A 152 2.79 -2.77 28.62
CA THR A 152 3.02 -1.40 28.16
C THR A 152 2.17 -1.03 26.94
N GLY A 153 1.30 -1.95 26.49
CA GLY A 153 0.41 -1.77 25.37
C GLY A 153 -1.05 -1.58 25.82
N PRO A 154 -1.90 -0.99 24.96
CA PRO A 154 -3.33 -0.92 25.22
C PRO A 154 -3.95 -2.32 25.29
N LEU A 155 -4.80 -2.54 26.29
CA LEU A 155 -5.88 -3.53 26.24
C LEU A 155 -7.11 -2.79 25.74
N PRO A 156 -7.81 -3.26 24.69
CA PRO A 156 -7.66 -4.53 23.98
C PRO A 156 -6.45 -4.61 23.02
N LEU A 157 -6.07 -5.84 22.62
CA LEU A 157 -5.02 -6.10 21.61
C LEU A 157 -5.27 -5.29 20.35
N GLN A 158 -4.31 -4.47 19.93
CA GLN A 158 -4.42 -3.71 18.69
C GLN A 158 -3.91 -4.54 17.52
N LEU A 159 -4.80 -4.87 16.59
CA LEU A 159 -4.52 -5.70 15.42
C LEU A 159 -4.74 -4.91 14.13
N ARG A 160 -3.93 -5.21 13.11
CA ARG A 160 -4.07 -4.69 11.76
C ARG A 160 -4.14 -5.84 10.76
N GLU A 161 -4.91 -5.64 9.70
CA GLU A 161 -4.87 -6.50 8.51
C GLU A 161 -5.03 -5.65 7.26
N ALA A 162 -4.55 -6.13 6.12
CA ALA A 162 -4.83 -5.49 4.84
C ALA A 162 -5.11 -6.51 3.74
N ASN A 163 -6.05 -6.20 2.84
CA ASN A 163 -6.36 -7.12 1.73
C ASN A 163 -5.18 -7.35 0.77
N TRP A 164 -4.20 -6.44 0.72
CA TRP A 164 -2.94 -6.64 -0.01
C TRP A 164 -1.84 -7.40 0.75
N ARG A 165 -2.07 -7.72 2.04
CA ARG A 165 -1.17 -8.56 2.86
C ARG A 165 -1.72 -10.00 3.01
N GLY A 166 -2.76 -10.35 2.27
CA GLY A 166 -3.44 -11.64 2.36
C GLY A 166 -4.18 -11.82 3.69
N SER A 167 -4.50 -13.06 4.04
CA SER A 167 -5.26 -13.37 5.26
C SER A 167 -4.40 -13.39 6.53
N ARG A 168 -3.62 -12.33 6.79
CA ARG A 168 -2.70 -12.24 7.94
C ARG A 168 -3.08 -11.12 8.90
N LEU A 169 -2.99 -11.42 10.20
CA LEU A 169 -3.20 -10.47 11.29
C LEU A 169 -1.86 -10.03 11.88
N PHE A 170 -1.70 -8.72 12.07
CA PHE A 170 -0.46 -8.10 12.55
C PHE A 170 -0.71 -7.40 13.88
N TRP A 171 0.08 -7.74 14.91
CA TRP A 171 0.00 -7.07 16.20
C TRP A 171 0.67 -5.69 16.14
N HIS A 172 -0.10 -4.66 16.48
CA HIS A 172 0.36 -3.29 16.59
C HIS A 172 0.81 -3.01 18.03
N GLY A 173 1.98 -3.57 18.36
CA GLY A 173 2.62 -3.43 19.66
C GLY A 173 3.90 -2.58 19.63
N PRO A 174 4.39 -2.20 20.83
CA PRO A 174 5.67 -1.52 20.99
C PRO A 174 6.86 -2.41 20.57
N GLU A 175 7.86 -1.78 19.98
CA GLU A 175 9.04 -2.45 19.41
C GLU A 175 9.81 -3.30 20.42
N GLN A 176 10.03 -2.79 21.63
CA GLN A 176 10.84 -3.48 22.65
C GLN A 176 10.24 -4.81 23.16
N HIS A 177 8.99 -5.11 22.78
CA HIS A 177 8.25 -6.29 23.23
C HIS A 177 7.99 -7.31 22.11
N VAL A 178 8.49 -7.05 20.89
CA VAL A 178 8.30 -7.89 19.71
C VAL A 178 8.75 -9.34 19.95
N CYS A 179 9.97 -9.58 20.47
CA CYS A 179 10.46 -10.94 20.71
C CYS A 179 9.66 -11.68 21.80
N ALA A 180 9.26 -10.99 22.87
CA ALA A 180 8.46 -11.58 23.94
C ALA A 180 7.08 -12.01 23.42
N PHE A 181 6.45 -11.14 22.63
CA PHE A 181 5.17 -11.44 21.99
C PHE A 181 5.28 -12.61 21.02
N ALA A 182 6.27 -12.59 20.12
CA ALA A 182 6.52 -13.68 19.18
C ALA A 182 6.76 -15.02 19.91
N GLY A 183 7.54 -15.00 21.02
CA GLY A 183 7.77 -16.16 21.88
C GLY A 183 6.49 -16.73 22.48
N ALA A 184 5.63 -15.86 23.02
CA ALA A 184 4.35 -16.28 23.57
C ALA A 184 3.42 -16.91 22.52
N VAL A 185 3.29 -16.27 21.34
CA VAL A 185 2.44 -16.79 20.25
C VAL A 185 3.00 -18.13 19.72
N ALA A 186 4.31 -18.21 19.48
CA ALA A 186 4.96 -19.43 19.00
C ALA A 186 4.79 -20.59 20.01
N TYR A 187 4.92 -20.32 21.31
CA TYR A 187 4.67 -21.31 22.35
C TYR A 187 3.19 -21.76 22.38
N ALA A 188 2.26 -20.81 22.31
CA ALA A 188 0.82 -21.12 22.30
C ALA A 188 0.44 -22.02 21.11
N ARG A 189 1.00 -21.74 19.93
CA ARG A 189 0.84 -22.60 18.73
C ARG A 189 1.45 -23.98 18.93
N LEU A 190 2.72 -24.04 19.33
CA LEU A 190 3.45 -25.29 19.52
C LEU A 190 2.76 -26.24 20.50
N ARG A 191 2.09 -25.70 21.53
CA ARG A 191 1.38 -26.47 22.56
C ARG A 191 -0.13 -26.59 22.32
N GLY A 192 -0.66 -26.00 21.25
CA GLY A 192 -2.11 -25.94 21.03
C GLY A 192 -2.88 -25.23 22.14
N LEU A 193 -2.22 -24.32 22.88
CA LEU A 193 -2.80 -23.58 24.00
C LEU A 193 -3.67 -22.44 23.47
N GLU A 194 -4.99 -22.58 23.63
CA GLU A 194 -5.92 -21.48 23.41
C GLU A 194 -5.77 -20.42 24.50
N TYR A 195 -5.61 -19.16 24.10
CA TYR A 195 -5.54 -18.04 25.01
C TYR A 195 -6.32 -16.86 24.44
N LEU A 196 -7.42 -16.53 25.10
CA LEU A 196 -8.42 -15.59 24.61
C LEU A 196 -8.22 -14.22 25.25
N LEU A 197 -8.11 -13.19 24.41
CA LEU A 197 -7.95 -11.79 24.82
C LEU A 197 -8.92 -10.90 24.03
N PRO A 198 -9.38 -9.77 24.58
CA PRO A 198 -10.11 -8.80 23.78
C PRO A 198 -9.16 -8.16 22.74
N ALA A 199 -9.67 -7.87 21.55
CA ALA A 199 -8.91 -7.28 20.45
C ALA A 199 -9.70 -6.20 19.68
N GLU A 200 -8.99 -5.22 19.16
CA GLU A 200 -9.48 -4.23 18.20
C GLU A 200 -8.71 -4.40 16.89
N LEU A 201 -9.43 -4.81 15.85
CA LEU A 201 -8.90 -4.98 14.51
C LEU A 201 -9.19 -3.73 13.68
N THR A 202 -8.16 -3.17 13.07
CA THR A 202 -8.32 -2.22 11.97
C THR A 202 -7.96 -2.90 10.67
N SER A 203 -8.98 -3.11 9.85
CA SER A 203 -8.87 -3.69 8.52
C SER A 203 -8.66 -2.57 7.50
N TYR A 204 -7.62 -2.71 6.70
CA TYR A 204 -7.30 -1.82 5.60
C TYR A 204 -7.68 -2.49 4.28
N TYR A 205 -8.31 -1.75 3.37
CA TYR A 205 -8.66 -2.29 2.07
C TYR A 205 -8.55 -1.26 0.97
N VAL A 206 -8.14 -1.72 -0.20
CA VAL A 206 -8.18 -0.93 -1.43
C VAL A 206 -9.61 -0.90 -1.96
N ASP A 207 -10.16 0.31 -2.12
CA ASP A 207 -11.46 0.50 -2.76
C ASP A 207 -11.32 0.36 -4.28
N GLN A 208 -11.87 -0.71 -4.84
CA GLN A 208 -11.79 -0.99 -6.28
C GLN A 208 -12.51 0.07 -7.12
N LYS A 209 -13.55 0.72 -6.60
CA LYS A 209 -14.19 1.84 -7.32
C LYS A 209 -13.25 3.05 -7.38
N ALA A 210 -12.51 3.32 -6.30
CA ALA A 210 -11.49 4.36 -6.28
C ALA A 210 -10.32 4.02 -7.24
N VAL A 211 -9.91 2.75 -7.33
CA VAL A 211 -8.93 2.28 -8.33
C VAL A 211 -9.39 2.58 -9.74
N GLU A 212 -10.64 2.26 -10.10
CA GLU A 212 -11.15 2.54 -11.44
C GLU A 212 -11.31 4.03 -11.72
N THR A 213 -11.73 4.81 -10.72
CA THR A 213 -11.85 6.28 -10.84
C THR A 213 -10.47 6.92 -11.05
N LEU A 214 -9.47 6.48 -10.29
CA LEU A 214 -8.08 6.89 -10.44
C LEU A 214 -7.54 6.48 -11.81
N GLY A 215 -7.84 5.26 -12.27
CA GLY A 215 -7.41 4.75 -13.57
C GLY A 215 -8.08 5.41 -14.77
N ALA A 216 -9.30 5.92 -14.63
CA ALA A 216 -9.94 6.73 -15.66
C ALA A 216 -9.31 8.12 -15.78
N ALA A 217 -8.79 8.68 -14.68
CA ALA A 217 -8.22 10.02 -14.65
C ALA A 217 -6.71 10.05 -14.91
N PHE A 218 -5.96 9.02 -14.51
CA PHE A 218 -4.50 9.00 -14.54
C PHE A 218 -3.93 7.66 -15.05
N HIS A 219 -2.74 7.71 -15.64
CA HIS A 219 -1.79 6.59 -15.55
C HIS A 219 -1.05 6.71 -14.22
N VAL A 220 -0.87 5.60 -13.50
CA VAL A 220 -0.10 5.56 -12.25
C VAL A 220 1.00 4.52 -12.40
N LEU A 221 2.23 5.00 -12.56
CA LEU A 221 3.39 4.16 -12.86
C LEU A 221 4.36 4.17 -11.70
N ALA A 222 4.94 3.03 -11.38
CA ALA A 222 6.04 2.96 -10.43
C ALA A 222 7.35 3.31 -11.14
N VAL A 223 8.09 4.27 -10.61
CA VAL A 223 9.41 4.66 -11.10
C VAL A 223 10.39 4.65 -9.95
N HIS A 224 11.63 4.24 -10.20
CA HIS A 224 12.66 4.32 -9.19
C HIS A 224 13.09 5.77 -8.98
N SER A 225 13.48 6.16 -7.76
CA SER A 225 13.98 7.51 -7.48
C SER A 225 15.15 7.93 -8.38
N SER A 226 15.98 6.99 -8.82
CA SER A 226 17.10 7.27 -9.74
C SER A 226 16.64 7.64 -11.15
N SER A 227 15.42 7.29 -11.57
CA SER A 227 14.88 7.67 -12.88
C SER A 227 14.82 9.19 -13.05
N TRP A 228 14.72 9.96 -11.97
CA TRP A 228 14.78 11.43 -12.01
C TRP A 228 16.17 11.98 -12.30
N ASN A 229 17.21 11.16 -12.29
CA ASN A 229 18.56 11.54 -12.73
C ASN A 229 18.76 11.26 -14.24
N GLU A 230 17.84 10.53 -14.88
CA GLU A 230 17.93 10.19 -16.29
C GLU A 230 17.54 11.38 -17.17
N ARG A 231 18.55 11.96 -17.84
CA ARG A 231 18.39 13.18 -18.63
C ARG A 231 17.34 13.04 -19.72
N SER A 232 17.28 11.89 -20.39
CA SER A 232 16.34 11.62 -21.49
C SER A 232 14.89 11.68 -20.99
N PHE A 233 14.61 11.14 -19.81
CA PHE A 233 13.30 11.14 -19.17
C PHE A 233 12.92 12.54 -18.67
N VAL A 234 13.78 13.19 -17.89
CA VAL A 234 13.50 14.53 -17.35
C VAL A 234 13.33 15.56 -18.47
N LYS A 235 14.14 15.47 -19.53
CA LYS A 235 14.00 16.35 -20.70
C LYS A 235 12.64 16.20 -21.39
N LEU A 236 12.07 15.00 -21.46
CA LEU A 236 10.73 14.80 -22.02
C LEU A 236 9.67 15.54 -21.20
N LEU A 237 9.76 15.48 -19.87
CA LEU A 237 8.84 16.18 -18.97
C LEU A 237 8.96 17.70 -19.10
N ILE A 238 10.19 18.24 -19.03
CA ILE A 238 10.46 19.68 -18.97
C ILE A 238 10.24 20.34 -20.34
N ASP A 239 10.88 19.83 -21.40
CA ASP A 239 10.85 20.48 -22.73
C ASP A 239 9.44 20.56 -23.32
N ASN A 240 8.55 19.65 -22.89
CA ASN A 240 7.18 19.57 -23.39
C ASN A 240 6.14 20.02 -22.37
N ALA A 241 6.58 20.55 -21.21
CA ALA A 241 5.74 21.00 -20.10
C ALA A 241 4.63 19.98 -19.77
N ILE A 242 5.02 18.70 -19.66
CA ILE A 242 4.08 17.60 -19.44
C ILE A 242 3.55 17.70 -18.00
N PRO A 243 2.22 17.76 -17.78
CA PRO A 243 1.67 17.76 -16.43
C PRO A 243 1.84 16.38 -15.79
N TYR A 244 2.26 16.36 -14.53
CA TYR A 244 2.41 15.16 -13.72
C TYR A 244 2.32 15.48 -12.23
N ALA A 245 1.98 14.47 -11.43
CA ALA A 245 2.19 14.50 -9.98
C ALA A 245 3.07 13.31 -9.57
N ARG A 246 3.81 13.48 -8.48
CA ARG A 246 4.75 12.48 -7.96
C ARG A 246 4.48 12.24 -6.49
N LEU A 247 4.26 10.99 -6.13
CA LEU A 247 4.13 10.55 -4.76
C LEU A 247 5.34 9.71 -4.36
N THR A 248 6.06 10.15 -3.33
CA THR A 248 7.09 9.34 -2.68
C THR A 248 6.46 8.67 -1.47
N LEU A 249 6.36 7.34 -1.50
CA LEU A 249 5.89 6.57 -0.34
C LEU A 249 7.10 6.19 0.53
N PRO A 250 7.01 6.35 1.86
CA PRO A 250 8.04 5.83 2.76
C PRO A 250 8.17 4.30 2.58
N SER A 251 9.39 3.83 2.36
CA SER A 251 9.75 2.42 2.37
C SER A 251 11.18 2.27 2.86
N GLU A 252 11.46 1.19 3.59
CA GLU A 252 12.82 0.80 3.98
C GLU A 252 13.61 0.19 2.80
N ALA A 253 12.90 -0.29 1.77
CA ALA A 253 13.49 -0.73 0.50
C ALA A 253 13.67 0.46 -0.46
N GLU A 254 14.45 0.26 -1.53
CA GLU A 254 14.70 1.26 -2.57
C GLU A 254 13.44 2.09 -2.90
N PRO A 255 13.52 3.44 -2.85
CA PRO A 255 12.32 4.27 -2.90
C PRO A 255 11.70 4.23 -4.30
N LEU A 256 10.65 3.42 -4.41
CA LEU A 256 9.71 3.45 -5.52
C LEU A 256 8.78 4.65 -5.34
N GLU A 257 8.67 5.47 -6.39
CA GLU A 257 7.79 6.62 -6.44
C GLU A 257 6.66 6.35 -7.44
N TRP A 258 5.47 6.89 -7.16
CA TRP A 258 4.36 6.82 -8.10
C TRP A 258 4.35 8.09 -8.95
N LEU A 259 4.45 7.90 -10.27
CA LEU A 259 4.27 8.93 -11.27
C LEU A 259 2.82 8.91 -11.75
N LEU A 260 2.08 9.98 -11.49
CA LEU A 260 0.70 10.17 -11.92
C LEU A 260 0.67 11.09 -13.15
N LEU A 261 0.15 10.58 -14.26
CA LEU A 261 0.06 11.30 -15.53
C LEU A 261 -1.41 11.47 -15.93
N PRO A 262 -1.95 12.70 -15.95
CA PRO A 262 -3.36 12.94 -16.28
C PRO A 262 -3.70 12.47 -17.69
N ARG A 263 -4.70 11.59 -17.84
CA ARG A 263 -5.14 11.08 -19.15
C ARG A 263 -5.81 12.14 -20.03
N GLN A 264 -6.36 13.18 -19.42
CA GLN A 264 -6.96 14.31 -20.15
C GLN A 264 -5.93 15.16 -20.92
N SER A 265 -4.65 15.07 -20.57
CA SER A 265 -3.56 15.73 -21.28
C SER A 265 -2.99 14.81 -22.36
N PRO A 266 -3.07 15.16 -23.66
CA PRO A 266 -2.57 14.30 -24.73
C PRO A 266 -1.08 13.95 -24.61
N LEU A 267 -0.26 14.86 -24.06
CA LEU A 267 1.17 14.62 -23.89
C LEU A 267 1.44 13.70 -22.68
N SER A 268 0.68 13.86 -21.59
CA SER A 268 0.81 12.99 -20.41
C SER A 268 0.27 11.59 -20.68
N ASP A 269 -0.84 11.48 -21.40
CA ASP A 269 -1.40 10.22 -21.85
C ASP A 269 -0.43 9.47 -22.77
N ALA A 270 0.16 10.18 -23.75
CA ALA A 270 1.19 9.62 -24.62
C ALA A 270 2.46 9.19 -23.87
N LEU A 271 2.91 9.99 -22.89
CA LEU A 271 4.03 9.62 -22.04
C LEU A 271 3.72 8.37 -21.21
N GLY A 272 2.55 8.31 -20.59
CA GLY A 272 2.12 7.16 -19.77
C GLY A 272 2.07 5.87 -20.60
N GLN A 273 1.43 5.92 -21.76
CA GLN A 273 1.40 4.80 -22.70
C GLN A 273 2.80 4.39 -23.17
N GLY A 274 3.64 5.36 -23.51
CA GLY A 274 5.01 5.07 -23.93
C GLY A 274 5.82 4.42 -22.81
N LEU A 275 5.72 4.90 -21.57
CA LEU A 275 6.42 4.29 -20.44
C LEU A 275 5.93 2.87 -20.14
N LEU A 276 4.62 2.60 -20.23
CA LEU A 276 4.07 1.25 -20.15
C LEU A 276 4.69 0.33 -21.22
N MET A 277 4.79 0.80 -22.46
CA MET A 277 5.45 0.06 -23.55
C MET A 277 6.95 -0.16 -23.30
N ALA A 278 7.61 0.73 -22.56
CA ALA A 278 9.00 0.59 -22.15
C ALA A 278 9.20 -0.37 -20.96
N GLY A 279 8.11 -0.89 -20.37
CA GLY A 279 8.16 -1.82 -19.24
C GLY A 279 7.96 -1.17 -17.87
N ALA A 280 7.47 0.07 -17.80
CA ALA A 280 7.12 0.69 -16.53
C ALA A 280 6.01 -0.11 -15.82
N PRO A 281 6.17 -0.46 -14.53
CA PRO A 281 5.15 -1.17 -13.78
C PRO A 281 3.88 -0.33 -13.62
N ASP A 282 2.73 -0.89 -14.04
CA ASP A 282 1.41 -0.31 -13.82
C ASP A 282 0.93 -0.59 -12.38
N VAL A 283 0.85 0.47 -11.57
CA VAL A 283 0.37 0.36 -10.18
C VAL A 283 -1.10 -0.03 -10.15
N LEU A 284 -1.92 0.49 -11.07
CA LEU A 284 -3.36 0.21 -11.08
C LEU A 284 -3.65 -1.23 -11.46
N GLU A 285 -2.88 -1.79 -12.40
CA GLU A 285 -2.96 -3.21 -12.73
C GLU A 285 -2.72 -4.06 -11.47
N ARG A 286 -1.70 -3.72 -10.69
CA ARG A 286 -1.39 -4.42 -9.45
C ARG A 286 -2.49 -4.28 -8.40
N LEU A 287 -3.09 -3.09 -8.25
CA LEU A 287 -4.17 -2.84 -7.30
C LEU A 287 -5.47 -3.57 -7.67
N ARG A 288 -5.78 -3.71 -8.97
CA ARG A 288 -6.93 -4.49 -9.45
C ARG A 288 -6.80 -5.98 -9.17
N GLN A 289 -5.57 -6.50 -9.18
CA GLN A 289 -5.29 -7.91 -8.85
C GLN A 289 -5.44 -8.22 -7.36
N LEU A 290 -5.53 -7.20 -6.50
CA LEU A 290 -5.77 -7.41 -5.08
C LEU A 290 -7.18 -7.94 -4.90
N GLN A 291 -7.31 -9.04 -4.15
CA GLN A 291 -8.63 -9.56 -3.80
C GLN A 291 -9.42 -8.48 -3.07
N PRO A 292 -10.71 -8.31 -3.37
CA PRO A 292 -11.57 -7.40 -2.63
C PRO A 292 -11.54 -7.77 -1.14
N ALA A 293 -11.82 -6.79 -0.28
CA ALA A 293 -11.97 -7.01 1.14
C ALA A 293 -12.85 -8.23 1.37
N SER A 294 -12.21 -9.32 1.80
CA SER A 294 -12.89 -10.57 2.02
C SER A 294 -13.59 -10.42 3.37
N ASP A 295 -14.93 -10.36 3.39
CA ASP A 295 -15.72 -10.59 4.61
C ASP A 295 -15.41 -11.97 5.24
N THR A 296 -14.64 -12.80 4.52
CA THR A 296 -14.23 -14.16 4.86
C THR A 296 -13.54 -14.30 6.21
N PHE A 297 -12.94 -13.24 6.76
CA PHE A 297 -12.39 -13.30 8.13
C PHE A 297 -13.45 -13.40 9.22
N GLN A 298 -14.68 -12.96 8.97
CA GLN A 298 -15.81 -13.22 9.88
C GLN A 298 -16.24 -14.69 9.86
N THR A 299 -15.90 -15.43 8.80
CA THR A 299 -16.31 -16.83 8.62
C THR A 299 -15.22 -17.86 8.91
N SER A 300 -13.93 -17.48 8.85
CA SER A 300 -12.81 -18.39 9.12
C SER A 300 -12.42 -18.48 10.60
N PHE A 301 -12.94 -17.57 11.42
CA PHE A 301 -12.71 -17.53 12.86
C PHE A 301 -14.05 -17.55 13.57
N PRO A 302 -14.36 -18.61 14.36
CA PRO A 302 -15.66 -18.70 15.00
C PRO A 302 -15.84 -17.50 15.93
N LEU A 303 -16.86 -16.69 15.63
CA LEU A 303 -17.40 -15.74 16.59
C LEU A 303 -17.82 -16.53 17.85
N PRO A 304 -17.67 -15.97 19.06
CA PRO A 304 -18.26 -16.57 20.24
C PRO A 304 -19.76 -16.73 19.98
N ASN A 305 -20.27 -17.96 20.12
CA ASN A 305 -21.70 -18.20 20.14
C ASN A 305 -22.31 -17.24 21.17
N ASP A 306 -23.20 -16.37 20.71
CA ASP A 306 -24.06 -15.58 21.58
C ASP A 306 -25.06 -16.54 22.22
N LYS A 307 -24.59 -17.36 23.18
CA LYS A 307 -25.46 -18.05 24.11
C LYS A 307 -25.99 -17.01 25.07
N SER A 308 -26.96 -16.26 24.59
CA SER A 308 -28.03 -15.76 25.44
C SER A 308 -28.80 -16.98 25.93
N ASP A 309 -28.33 -17.55 27.04
CA ASP A 309 -29.16 -18.40 27.89
C ASP A 309 -30.31 -17.52 28.39
N ASN A 310 -31.42 -17.54 27.65
CA ASN A 310 -32.71 -17.14 28.16
C ASN A 310 -33.37 -18.39 28.76
N THR A 311 -33.41 -18.38 30.10
CA THR A 311 -34.33 -19.10 31.02
C THR A 311 -34.31 -20.62 31.05
#